data_AF-A0A0G0NW92-F1
#
_entry.id   AF-A0A0G0NW92-F1
#
_cell.length_a   1.000
_cell.length_b   1.000
_cell.length_c   1.000
_cell.angle_alpha   90.00
_cell.angle_beta   90.00
_cell.angle_gamma   90.00
#
_symmetry.space_group_name_H-M   'P 1'
#
loop_
_entity.id
_entity.type
_entity.pdbx_description
1 polymer ?
#
loop_
_entity_poly.entity_id
_entity_poly.type
_entity_poly.pdbx_seq_one_letter_code
_entity_poly.pdbx_strand_id
1 'polypeptide(L)'
;MKKINLKKFLVFLSLLLFFFGYSQVSAADLGGLENTASGVGYKQVASGKAGSAIATKIGGIINAVLGLISVIFLTLIFMGSFDITSSGGNEEAVKRGRMRIKTGAIGVLIIFSAFLVSKLFLFFLADAAFKANGGIK
;
A
#
# COMPACT_ATOMS: atom_id res chain seq x y z
N MET A 1 1.71 -14.58 -28.82
CA MET A 1 0.98 -13.78 -27.82
C MET A 1 0.14 -14.72 -26.94
N LYS A 2 0.65 -15.18 -25.79
CA LYS A 2 -0.06 -16.14 -24.92
C LYS A 2 -1.13 -15.36 -24.15
N LYS A 3 -2.39 -15.53 -24.56
CA LYS A 3 -3.55 -14.81 -24.01
C LYS A 3 -3.62 -15.07 -22.51
N ILE A 4 -3.59 -14.00 -21.71
CA ILE A 4 -4.00 -14.07 -20.31
C ILE A 4 -5.41 -14.64 -20.34
N ASN A 5 -5.63 -15.75 -19.61
CA ASN A 5 -6.95 -16.34 -19.53
C ASN A 5 -7.82 -15.40 -18.70
N LEU A 6 -8.49 -14.46 -19.36
CA LEU A 6 -9.28 -13.39 -18.75
C LEU A 6 -10.27 -13.93 -17.72
N LYS A 7 -10.79 -15.14 -17.95
CA LYS A 7 -11.63 -15.87 -16.99
C LYS A 7 -10.89 -16.21 -15.68
N LYS A 8 -9.63 -16.66 -15.74
CA LYS A 8 -8.82 -16.95 -14.54
C LYS A 8 -8.45 -15.67 -13.78
N PHE A 9 -8.19 -14.59 -14.50
CA PHE A 9 -7.97 -13.27 -13.90
C PHE A 9 -9.25 -12.72 -13.24
N LEU A 10 -10.41 -12.86 -13.89
CA LEU A 10 -11.71 -12.49 -13.34
C LEU A 10 -12.07 -13.32 -12.10
N VAL A 11 -11.77 -14.62 -12.10
CA VAL A 11 -11.99 -15.49 -10.93
C VAL A 11 -11.10 -15.07 -9.77
N PHE A 12 -9.82 -14.78 -10.01
CA PHE A 12 -8.91 -14.28 -8.96
C PHE A 12 -9.37 -12.92 -8.42
N LEU A 13 -9.77 -12.00 -9.30
CA LEU A 13 -10.31 -10.69 -8.93
C LEU A 13 -11.60 -10.82 -8.12
N SER A 14 -12.49 -11.74 -8.51
CA SER A 14 -13.73 -12.02 -7.77
C SER A 14 -13.46 -12.66 -6.40
N LEU A 15 -12.46 -13.53 -6.28
CA LEU A 15 -12.05 -14.13 -5.00
C LEU A 15 -11.48 -13.07 -4.04
N LEU A 16 -10.75 -12.11 -4.61
CA LEU A 16 -10.15 -11.00 -3.86
C LEU A 16 -11.19 -9.98 -3.41
N LEU A 17 -12.17 -9.67 -4.28
CA LEU A 17 -13.34 -8.86 -3.93
C LEU A 17 -14.24 -9.54 -2.90
N PHE A 18 -14.33 -10.87 -2.90
CA PHE A 18 -15.02 -11.62 -1.85
C PHE A 18 -14.29 -11.48 -0.50
N PHE A 19 -12.95 -11.58 -0.46
CA PHE A 19 -12.16 -11.35 0.76
C PHE A 19 -12.30 -9.91 1.29
N PHE A 20 -12.35 -8.91 0.40
CA PHE A 20 -12.57 -7.50 0.76
C PHE A 20 -14.02 -7.20 1.14
N GLY A 21 -14.99 -7.94 0.61
CA GLY A 21 -16.43 -7.75 0.87
C GLY A 21 -16.90 -8.25 2.24
N TYR A 22 -16.18 -9.19 2.86
CA TYR A 22 -16.51 -9.71 4.20
C TYR A 22 -15.81 -8.98 5.35
N SER A 23 -14.84 -8.11 5.07
CA SER A 23 -14.10 -7.39 6.10
C SER A 23 -14.42 -5.90 5.98
N GLN A 24 -15.27 -5.39 6.87
CA GLN A 24 -15.36 -3.94 7.08
C GLN A 24 -14.07 -3.47 7.75
N VAL A 25 -13.03 -3.25 6.95
CA VAL A 25 -11.84 -2.55 7.40
C VAL A 25 -12.26 -1.10 7.63
N SER A 26 -12.56 -0.78 8.88
CA SER A 26 -12.75 0.60 9.32
C SER A 26 -11.44 1.36 9.07
N ALA A 27 -11.53 2.54 8.47
CA ALA A 27 -10.39 3.43 8.30
C ALA A 27 -9.74 3.83 9.67
N ALA A 28 -10.44 3.59 10.79
CA ALA A 28 -9.91 3.75 12.14
C ALA A 28 -8.92 2.64 12.55
N ASP A 29 -9.08 1.39 12.06
CA ASP A 29 -8.19 0.28 12.43
C ASP A 29 -6.86 0.31 11.67
N LEU A 30 -6.86 0.88 10.46
CA LEU A 30 -5.65 1.24 9.73
C LEU A 30 -5.13 2.58 10.26
N GLY A 31 -4.63 2.57 11.50
CA GLY A 31 -4.17 3.77 12.21
C GLY A 31 -3.07 4.59 11.52
N GLY A 32 -2.66 4.30 10.28
CA GLY A 32 -1.65 5.05 9.53
C GLY A 32 -1.93 6.55 9.45
N LEU A 33 -3.18 6.96 9.21
CA LEU A 33 -3.53 8.39 9.15
C LEU A 33 -3.55 9.02 10.55
N GLU A 34 -4.14 8.34 11.53
CA GLU A 34 -4.23 8.84 12.90
C GLU A 34 -2.86 8.93 13.58
N ASN A 35 -1.99 7.94 13.34
CA ASN A 35 -0.60 7.94 13.81
C ASN A 35 0.23 9.03 13.10
N THR A 36 -0.01 9.29 11.82
CA THR A 36 0.68 10.38 11.11
C THR A 36 0.20 11.75 11.60
N ALA A 37 -1.11 11.94 11.77
CA ALA A 37 -1.69 13.16 12.32
C ALA A 37 -1.19 13.43 13.75
N SER A 38 -1.23 12.42 14.62
CA SER A 38 -0.71 12.52 15.98
C SER A 38 0.79 12.76 16.02
N GLY A 39 1.55 12.13 15.11
CA GLY A 39 3.01 12.28 14.98
C GLY A 39 3.48 13.67 14.56
N VAL A 40 2.64 14.46 13.89
CA VAL A 40 2.93 15.87 13.55
C VAL A 40 2.28 16.87 14.51
N GLY A 41 1.76 16.40 15.66
CA GLY A 41 1.12 17.26 16.66
C GLY A 41 -0.29 17.72 16.28
N TYR A 42 -0.88 17.15 15.22
CA TYR A 42 -2.28 17.38 14.89
C TYR A 42 -3.16 16.56 15.84
N LYS A 43 -3.57 17.16 16.97
CA LYS A 43 -4.57 16.57 17.86
C LYS A 43 -5.87 16.40 17.07
N GLN A 44 -6.17 15.16 16.71
CA GLN A 44 -7.46 14.78 16.15
C GLN A 44 -8.53 15.23 17.13
N VAL A 45 -9.26 16.29 16.79
CA VAL A 45 -10.48 16.63 17.51
C VAL A 45 -11.38 15.41 17.32
N ALA A 46 -11.71 14.76 18.44
CA ALA A 46 -12.61 13.60 18.52
C ALA A 46 -13.68 13.67 17.44
N SER A 47 -13.88 12.55 16.75
CA SER A 47 -14.70 12.23 15.57
C SER A 47 -16.11 12.83 15.45
N GLY A 48 -16.28 14.13 15.70
CA GLY A 48 -17.57 14.79 15.89
C GLY A 48 -17.62 16.27 15.52
N LYS A 49 -16.52 16.89 15.05
CA LYS A 49 -16.58 18.19 14.36
C LYS A 49 -16.46 18.00 12.86
N ALA A 50 -17.25 18.75 12.09
CA ALA A 50 -17.35 18.64 10.63
C ALA A 50 -15.99 18.63 9.87
N GLY A 51 -14.93 19.22 10.44
CA GLY A 51 -13.57 19.15 9.89
C GLY A 51 -12.88 17.77 10.02
N SER A 52 -13.17 17.01 11.08
CA SER A 52 -12.66 15.65 11.29
C SER A 52 -13.33 14.65 10.33
N ALA A 53 -14.63 14.81 10.05
CA ALA A 53 -15.36 13.91 9.16
C ALA A 53 -14.81 13.88 7.72
N ILE A 54 -14.37 15.03 7.20
CA ILE A 54 -13.76 15.14 5.87
C ILE A 54 -12.39 14.46 5.88
N ALA A 55 -11.55 14.72 6.88
CA ALA A 55 -10.23 14.11 7.02
C ALA A 55 -10.33 12.57 7.17
N THR A 56 -11.27 12.06 7.96
CA THR A 56 -11.52 10.63 8.11
C THR A 56 -12.02 9.99 6.81
N LYS A 57 -12.94 10.66 6.08
CA LYS A 57 -13.39 10.15 4.76
C LYS A 57 -12.27 10.12 3.74
N ILE A 58 -11.47 11.18 3.64
CA ILE A 58 -10.30 11.25 2.75
C ILE A 58 -9.28 10.17 3.15
N GLY A 59 -9.04 9.98 4.45
CA GLY A 59 -8.19 8.91 4.97
C GLY A 59 -8.66 7.51 4.58
N GLY A 60 -9.96 7.25 4.66
CA GLY A 60 -10.55 6.00 4.20
C GLY A 60 -10.34 5.78 2.70
N ILE A 61 -10.53 6.81 1.88
CA ILE A 61 -10.31 6.74 0.42
C ILE A 61 -8.83 6.48 0.11
N ILE A 62 -7.91 7.21 0.76
CA ILE A 62 -6.47 7.02 0.58
C ILE A 62 -6.06 5.60 0.94
N ASN A 63 -6.47 5.10 2.10
CA ASN A 63 -6.17 3.72 2.51
C ASN A 63 -6.75 2.68 1.55
N ALA A 64 -7.97 2.88 1.06
CA ALA A 64 -8.58 1.99 0.07
C ALA A 64 -7.78 1.97 -1.25
N VAL A 65 -7.36 3.14 -1.74
CA VAL A 65 -6.55 3.26 -2.96
C VAL A 65 -5.17 2.63 -2.76
N LEU A 66 -4.49 2.89 -1.64
CA LEU A 66 -3.19 2.27 -1.35
C LEU A 66 -3.30 0.74 -1.26
N GLY A 67 -4.32 0.23 -0.57
CA GLY A 67 -4.55 -1.22 -0.46
C GLY A 67 -4.80 -1.87 -1.82
N LEU A 68 -5.61 -1.24 -2.67
CA LEU A 68 -5.89 -1.72 -4.02
C LEU A 68 -4.63 -1.73 -4.90
N ILE A 69 -3.80 -0.70 -4.80
CA ILE A 69 -2.52 -0.61 -5.52
C ILE A 69 -1.56 -1.72 -5.08
N SER A 70 -1.43 -1.98 -3.77
CA SER A 70 -0.58 -3.04 -3.25
C SER A 70 -0.97 -4.42 -3.79
N VAL A 71 -2.26 -4.70 -3.86
CA VAL A 71 -2.79 -5.95 -4.41
C VAL A 71 -2.46 -6.12 -5.89
N ILE A 72 -2.55 -5.05 -6.69
CA ILE A 72 -2.23 -5.08 -8.12
C ILE A 72 -0.76 -5.44 -8.32
N PHE A 73 0.15 -4.80 -7.57
CA PHE A 73 1.58 -5.10 -7.66
C PHE A 73 1.89 -6.55 -7.25
N LEU A 74 1.25 -7.04 -6.19
CA LEU A 74 1.41 -8.44 -5.76
C LEU A 74 0.93 -9.42 -6.84
N THR A 75 -0.20 -9.13 -7.48
CA THR A 75 -0.76 -9.95 -8.57
C THR A 75 0.17 -10.01 -9.78
N LEU A 76 0.83 -8.90 -10.14
CA LEU A 76 1.81 -8.87 -11.23
C LEU A 76 3.03 -9.76 -10.95
N ILE A 77 3.51 -9.78 -9.70
CA ILE A 77 4.60 -10.66 -9.27
C ILE A 77 4.18 -12.14 -9.40
N PHE A 78 2.98 -12.49 -8.93
CA PHE A 78 2.44 -13.84 -9.06
C PHE A 78 2.31 -14.26 -10.53
N MET A 79 1.74 -13.40 -11.39
CA MET A 79 1.64 -13.68 -12.83
C MET A 79 3.01 -13.89 -13.49
N GLY A 80 4.00 -13.06 -13.13
CA GLY A 80 5.36 -13.23 -13.62
C GLY A 80 6.00 -14.53 -13.14
N SER A 81 5.70 -14.96 -11.92
CA SER A 81 6.18 -16.23 -11.35
C SER A 81 5.61 -17.44 -12.08
N PHE A 82 4.30 -17.43 -12.36
CA PHE A 82 3.67 -18.47 -13.19
C PHE A 82 4.20 -18.50 -14.63
N ASP A 83 4.54 -17.34 -15.21
CA ASP A 83 5.11 -17.28 -16.55
C ASP A 83 6.48 -17.98 -16.61
N ILE A 84 7.37 -17.76 -15.62
CA ILE A 84 8.69 -18.43 -15.58
C ILE A 84 8.52 -19.94 -15.47
N THR A 85 7.68 -20.40 -14.54
CA THR A 85 7.44 -21.83 -14.31
C THR A 85 6.75 -22.51 -15.50
N SER A 86 5.84 -21.82 -16.19
CA SER A 86 5.15 -22.35 -17.38
C SER A 86 5.97 -22.26 -18.67
N SER A 87 7.20 -21.74 -18.64
CA SER A 87 7.98 -21.48 -19.85
C SER A 87 8.55 -22.73 -20.51
N GLY A 88 8.66 -23.87 -19.79
CA GLY A 88 9.15 -25.13 -20.36
C GLY A 88 10.54 -25.04 -21.01
N GLY A 89 11.38 -24.12 -20.58
CA GLY A 89 12.71 -23.86 -21.16
C GLY A 89 12.76 -22.79 -22.26
N ASN A 90 11.62 -22.19 -22.68
CA ASN A 90 11.63 -21.09 -23.65
C ASN A 90 12.19 -19.79 -23.03
N GLU A 91 13.36 -19.36 -23.50
CA GLU A 91 14.04 -18.17 -22.98
C GLU A 91 13.23 -16.87 -23.09
N GLU A 92 12.45 -16.68 -24.15
CA GLU A 92 11.62 -15.47 -24.29
C GLU A 92 10.52 -15.41 -23.25
N ALA A 93 9.89 -16.55 -22.96
CA ALA A 93 8.83 -16.63 -21.96
C ALA A 93 9.40 -16.36 -20.55
N VAL A 94 10.59 -16.89 -20.27
CA VAL A 94 11.33 -16.61 -19.04
C VAL A 94 11.71 -15.13 -18.94
N LYS A 95 12.20 -14.52 -20.02
CA LYS A 95 12.57 -13.09 -20.06
C LYS A 95 11.36 -12.19 -19.79
N ARG A 96 10.21 -12.50 -20.39
CA ARG A 96 8.95 -11.77 -20.15
C ARG A 96 8.46 -11.92 -18.70
N GLY A 97 8.51 -13.14 -18.15
CA GLY A 97 8.14 -13.38 -16.75
C GLY A 97 9.02 -12.61 -15.77
N ARG A 98 10.35 -12.67 -15.95
CA ARG A 98 11.31 -11.89 -15.15
C ARG A 98 11.08 -10.38 -15.24
N MET A 99 10.75 -9.87 -16.43
CA MET A 99 10.45 -8.45 -16.60
C MET A 99 9.23 -8.03 -15.77
N ARG A 100 8.14 -8.81 -15.78
CA ARG A 100 6.95 -8.52 -14.96
C ARG A 100 7.23 -8.57 -13.47
N ILE A 101 8.02 -9.55 -13.01
CA ILE A 101 8.44 -9.64 -11.61
C ILE A 101 9.26 -8.40 -11.24
N LYS A 102 10.24 -7.99 -12.05
CA LYS A 102 11.04 -6.80 -11.80
C LYS A 102 10.18 -5.55 -11.69
N THR A 103 9.25 -5.34 -12.62
CA THR A 103 8.34 -4.19 -12.58
C THR A 103 7.47 -4.20 -11.32
N GLY A 104 6.91 -5.36 -10.95
CA GLY A 104 6.13 -5.50 -9.71
C GLY A 104 6.96 -5.25 -8.45
N ALA A 105 8.17 -5.80 -8.39
CA ALA A 105 9.08 -5.62 -7.26
C ALA A 105 9.53 -4.17 -7.09
N ILE A 106 9.80 -3.46 -8.19
CA ILE A 106 10.12 -2.02 -8.15
C ILE A 106 8.93 -1.22 -7.59
N GLY A 107 7.69 -1.55 -7.98
CA GLY A 107 6.50 -0.91 -7.42
C GLY A 107 6.38 -1.08 -5.90
N VAL A 108 6.60 -2.31 -5.41
CA VAL A 108 6.63 -2.58 -3.96
C VAL A 108 7.78 -1.84 -3.26
N LEU A 109 8.96 -1.81 -3.88
CA LEU A 109 10.13 -1.11 -3.36
C LEU A 109 9.87 0.40 -3.21
N ILE A 110 9.17 1.03 -4.16
CA ILE A 110 8.80 2.46 -4.08
C ILE A 110 7.88 2.71 -2.90
N ILE A 111 6.84 1.88 -2.71
CA ILE A 111 5.90 2.02 -1.59
C ILE A 111 6.65 1.86 -0.26
N PHE A 112 7.52 0.86 -0.17
CA PHE A 112 8.31 0.62 1.04
C PHE A 112 9.28 1.78 1.33
N SER A 113 9.93 2.30 0.29
CA SER A 113 10.83 3.46 0.39
C SER A 113 10.08 4.71 0.84
N ALA A 114 8.89 4.96 0.29
CA ALA A 114 8.04 6.08 0.69
C ALA A 114 7.68 6.02 2.18
N PHE A 115 7.31 4.83 2.68
CA PHE A 115 7.00 4.64 4.09
C PHE A 115 8.20 4.90 5.01
N LEU A 116 9.38 4.39 4.63
CA LEU A 116 10.62 4.64 5.37
C LEU A 116 10.95 6.13 5.42
N VAL A 117 10.88 6.81 4.27
CA VAL A 117 11.11 8.25 4.18
C VAL A 117 10.13 9.00 5.07
N SER A 118 8.82 8.72 5.00
CA SER A 118 7.83 9.37 5.86
C SER A 118 8.17 9.22 7.35
N LYS A 119 8.58 8.02 7.79
CA LYS A 119 8.99 7.81 9.19
C LYS A 119 10.26 8.57 9.56
N LEU A 120 11.25 8.62 8.67
CA LEU A 120 12.47 9.37 8.91
C LEU A 120 12.17 10.87 9.05
N PHE A 121 11.30 11.42 8.19
CA PHE A 121 10.87 12.82 8.30
C PHE A 121 10.17 13.11 9.64
N LEU A 122 9.27 12.22 10.08
CA LEU A 122 8.63 12.36 11.40
C LEU A 122 9.65 12.28 12.53
N PHE A 123 10.63 11.38 12.43
CA PHE A 123 11.71 11.26 13.41
C PHE A 123 12.58 12.53 13.46
N PHE A 124 12.98 13.08 12.31
CA PHE A 124 13.71 14.34 12.23
C PHE A 124 12.92 15.52 12.78
N LEU A 125 11.61 15.57 12.52
CA LEU A 125 10.75 16.62 13.05
C LEU A 125 10.54 16.47 14.55
N ALA A 126 10.36 15.25 15.05
CA ALA A 126 10.23 14.98 16.47
C ALA A 126 11.51 15.32 17.23
N ASP A 127 12.68 14.97 16.69
CA ASP A 127 13.99 15.33 17.26
C ASP A 127 14.21 16.85 17.24
N ALA A 128 13.89 17.51 16.12
CA ALA A 128 13.95 18.97 16.02
C ALA A 128 12.97 19.67 16.98
N ALA A 129 11.76 19.14 17.15
CA ALA A 129 10.77 19.63 18.11
C ALA A 129 11.23 19.40 19.57
N PHE A 130 11.87 18.27 19.86
CA PHE A 130 12.45 17.97 21.17
C PHE A 130 13.63 18.91 21.48
N LYS A 131 14.47 19.21 20.49
CA LYS A 131 15.56 20.19 20.60
C LYS A 131 15.07 21.63 20.75
N ALA A 132 13.95 21.98 20.11
CA ALA A 132 13.34 23.31 20.18
C ALA A 132 12.58 23.58 21.50
N ASN A 133 12.01 22.55 22.14
CA ASN A 133 11.25 22.69 23.39
C ASN A 133 12.12 22.66 24.66
N GLY A 134 13.45 22.76 24.49
CA GLY A 134 14.42 22.76 25.58
C GLY A 134 14.58 21.37 26.18
N GLY A 135 15.79 20.83 26.08
CA GLY A 135 16.17 19.67 26.88
C GLY A 135 15.98 19.99 28.36
N ILE A 136 14.86 19.57 28.93
CA ILE A 136 14.79 19.37 30.36
C ILE A 136 15.39 17.98 30.58
N LYS A 137 16.49 18.01 31.33
CA LYS A 137 17.22 16.87 31.88
C LYS A 137 16.31 15.74 32.33
#